data_AF-A0A7R7DQ76-F1
#
_entry.id   AF-A0A7R7DQ76-F1
#
_cell.length_a   1.000
_cell.length_b   1.000
_cell.length_c   1.000
_cell.angle_alpha   90.00
_cell.angle_beta   90.00
_cell.angle_gamma   90.00
#
_symmetry.space_group_name_H-M   'P 1'
#
loop_
_entity.id
_entity.type
_entity.pdbx_description
1 polymer ?
#
loop_
_entity_poly.entity_id
_entity_poly.type
_entity_poly.pdbx_seq_one_letter_code
_entity_poly.pdbx_strand_id
1 'polypeptide(L)'
;MTGAADRRRVELTAAGGPAEAALTPWRPVPADRLAPASRLRLPELGPTGIATALLGTVGYLRLGELLGYREAFETARASGVGWVLGERLDAALERLGVTRAPATVDERIALVPSASDAVAGLLERLRAAGGDRLVVDLRHCPGGNSIIGEILAALLYGVQAVLDGDEGYQVPRHSPQYFEHYRGSDAAPGYDFGDERAWRATRTDPRRRRELRRDALAELRGELPALDRQLAAADTLPSPRVAVVVDAFTFSAGFDVLLALRRHGATVVGTAPAQAANCFIDILPFQLERSGLRGMVSFKWSVALPGDADDGTLLHPDVTLTSSEYDTDANAAVLLALRELDDG
;
A
#
# COMPACT_ATOMS: atom_id res chain seq x y z
N MET A 1 -10.37 -2.06 -21.23
CA MET A 1 -11.62 -2.28 -22.01
C MET A 1 -12.04 -0.99 -22.72
N THR A 2 -11.53 -0.76 -23.93
CA THR A 2 -12.01 0.31 -24.83
C THR A 2 -13.06 -0.27 -25.77
N GLY A 3 -14.24 -0.58 -25.22
CA GLY A 3 -15.41 -0.87 -26.05
C GLY A 3 -15.93 0.42 -26.66
N ALA A 4 -16.21 0.43 -27.96
CA ALA A 4 -16.98 1.49 -28.61
C ALA A 4 -18.26 1.74 -27.80
N ALA A 5 -18.38 2.94 -27.24
CA ALA A 5 -19.50 3.29 -26.37
C ALA A 5 -20.72 3.59 -27.25
N ASP A 6 -21.53 2.57 -27.47
CA ASP A 6 -22.80 2.73 -28.17
C ASP A 6 -23.74 3.63 -27.37
N ARG A 7 -24.33 4.63 -28.04
CA ARG A 7 -25.34 5.51 -27.44
C ARG A 7 -26.53 4.65 -27.02
N ARG A 8 -26.75 4.48 -25.71
CA ARG A 8 -27.94 3.80 -25.20
C ARG A 8 -29.13 4.76 -25.18
N ARG A 9 -30.18 4.42 -25.94
CA ARG A 9 -31.50 5.06 -25.79
C ARG A 9 -32.24 4.38 -24.65
N VAL A 10 -32.82 5.18 -23.77
CA VAL A 10 -33.65 4.67 -22.67
C VAL A 10 -35.00 5.38 -22.76
N GLU A 11 -36.07 4.60 -22.76
CA GLU A 11 -37.43 5.12 -22.69
C GLU A 11 -37.74 5.43 -21.22
N LEU A 12 -38.03 6.69 -20.93
CA LEU A 12 -38.40 7.13 -19.59
C LEU A 12 -39.90 7.40 -19.58
N THR A 13 -40.60 6.86 -18.58
CA THR A 13 -42.01 7.20 -18.38
C THR A 13 -42.09 8.45 -17.52
N ALA A 14 -42.42 9.60 -18.11
CA ALA A 14 -42.61 10.85 -17.39
C ALA A 14 -44.11 11.11 -17.16
N ALA A 15 -44.43 12.05 -16.27
CA ALA A 15 -45.82 12.40 -15.92
C ALA A 15 -46.67 12.89 -17.11
N GLY A 16 -46.06 13.19 -18.26
CA GLY A 16 -46.72 13.58 -19.51
C GLY A 16 -46.74 12.50 -20.62
N GLY A 17 -46.32 11.27 -20.33
CA GLY A 17 -46.20 10.18 -21.31
C GLY A 17 -44.77 9.67 -21.50
N PRO A 18 -44.56 8.69 -22.39
CA PRO A 18 -43.24 8.16 -22.69
C PRO A 18 -42.37 9.22 -23.38
N ALA A 19 -41.15 9.42 -22.88
CA ALA A 19 -40.15 10.29 -23.46
C ALA A 19 -38.87 9.49 -23.74
N GLU A 20 -38.37 9.55 -24.97
CA GLU A 20 -37.05 9.00 -25.29
C GLU A 20 -35.96 9.95 -24.78
N ALA A 21 -35.07 9.43 -23.93
CA ALA A 21 -33.85 10.13 -23.53
C ALA A 21 -32.62 9.43 -24.12
N ALA A 22 -31.79 10.21 -24.81
CA ALA A 22 -30.47 9.75 -25.25
C ALA A 22 -29.46 10.01 -24.13
N LEU A 23 -29.03 8.96 -23.44
CA LEU A 23 -27.94 9.07 -22.48
C LEU A 23 -26.62 9.12 -23.26
N THR A 24 -26.07 10.31 -23.41
CA THR A 24 -24.68 10.43 -23.85
C THR A 24 -23.82 10.05 -22.66
N PRO A 25 -22.94 9.03 -22.77
CA PRO A 25 -22.04 8.70 -21.67
C PRO A 25 -21.26 9.96 -21.33
N TRP A 26 -21.42 10.45 -20.10
CA TRP A 26 -20.59 11.52 -19.58
C TRP A 26 -19.16 11.01 -19.62
N ARG A 27 -18.41 11.52 -20.59
CA ARG A 27 -16.96 11.35 -20.66
C ARG A 27 -16.41 12.61 -20.02
N PRO A 28 -16.04 12.60 -18.72
CA PRO A 28 -15.20 13.66 -18.23
C PRO A 28 -13.96 13.66 -19.13
N VAL A 29 -13.82 14.69 -19.96
CA VAL A 29 -12.50 15.07 -20.42
C VAL A 29 -11.80 15.43 -19.12
N PRO A 30 -10.74 14.72 -18.71
CA PRO A 30 -9.98 15.15 -17.55
C PRO A 30 -9.51 16.56 -17.91
N ALA A 31 -10.12 17.58 -17.31
CA ALA A 31 -9.50 18.88 -17.33
C ALA A 31 -8.12 18.67 -16.72
N ASP A 32 -7.09 19.28 -17.31
CA ASP A 32 -5.78 19.33 -16.69
C ASP A 32 -6.01 19.71 -15.22
N ARG A 33 -5.63 18.83 -14.29
CA ARG A 33 -5.81 19.11 -12.87
C ARG A 33 -5.05 20.39 -12.59
N LEU A 34 -5.78 21.48 -12.33
CA LEU A 34 -5.19 22.73 -11.88
C LEU A 34 -4.60 22.46 -10.51
N ALA A 35 -3.29 22.23 -10.48
CA ALA A 35 -2.53 22.15 -9.25
C ALA A 35 -1.91 23.52 -8.98
N PRO A 36 -2.05 24.07 -7.77
CA PRO A 36 -1.33 25.28 -7.39
C PRO A 36 0.18 25.05 -7.52
N ALA A 37 0.91 26.11 -7.80
CA ALA A 37 2.36 26.05 -7.84
C ALA A 37 2.91 25.56 -6.49
N SER A 38 4.00 24.80 -6.54
CA SER A 38 4.70 24.33 -5.35
C SER A 38 6.11 24.90 -5.32
N ARG A 39 6.56 25.28 -4.13
CA ARG A 39 7.95 25.70 -3.86
C ARG A 39 8.93 24.54 -4.04
N LEU A 40 8.43 23.32 -3.91
CA LEU A 40 9.19 22.08 -4.03
C LEU A 40 8.90 21.39 -5.36
N ARG A 41 9.95 20.94 -6.06
CA ARG A 41 9.80 20.03 -7.20
C ARG A 41 10.06 18.62 -6.70
N LEU A 42 9.02 17.78 -6.75
CA LEU A 42 9.09 16.38 -6.35
C LEU A 42 9.24 15.49 -7.60
N PRO A 43 9.90 14.32 -7.49
CA PRO A 43 9.97 13.38 -8.59
C PRO A 43 8.58 12.84 -8.95
N GLU A 44 8.37 12.62 -10.24
CA GLU A 44 7.17 11.94 -10.73
C GLU A 44 7.27 10.43 -10.46
N LEU A 45 6.12 9.79 -10.26
CA LEU A 45 6.05 8.35 -10.09
C LEU A 45 6.49 7.65 -11.37
N GLY A 46 7.46 6.74 -11.26
CA GLY A 46 7.88 5.90 -12.36
C GLY A 46 6.87 4.80 -12.70
N PRO A 47 7.16 3.98 -13.73
CA PRO A 47 6.31 2.87 -14.16
C PRO A 47 5.93 1.86 -13.07
N THR A 48 6.74 1.73 -12.02
CA THR A 48 6.50 0.82 -10.90
C THR A 48 5.61 1.40 -9.81
N GLY A 49 5.25 2.70 -9.91
CA GLY A 49 4.58 3.41 -8.82
C GLY A 49 5.52 3.81 -7.68
N ILE A 50 6.84 3.77 -7.89
CA ILE A 50 7.85 4.20 -6.91
C ILE A 50 8.68 5.33 -7.51
N ALA A 51 8.97 6.35 -6.71
CA ALA A 51 9.95 7.39 -7.05
C ALA A 51 10.88 7.65 -5.87
N THR A 52 12.15 7.93 -6.18
CA THR A 52 13.16 8.28 -5.17
C THR A 52 13.92 9.54 -5.59
N ALA A 53 14.26 10.40 -4.64
CA ALA A 53 15.07 11.60 -4.87
C ALA A 53 15.82 12.00 -3.60
N LEU A 54 16.78 12.92 -3.74
CA LEU A 54 17.34 13.70 -2.64
C LEU A 54 16.79 15.12 -2.72
N LEU A 55 16.29 15.61 -1.59
CA LEU A 55 15.87 16.99 -1.37
C LEU A 55 16.93 17.67 -0.50
N GLY A 56 18.08 18.00 -1.11
CA GLY A 56 19.27 18.38 -0.36
C GLY A 56 19.88 17.17 0.34
N THR A 57 19.97 17.21 1.68
CA THR A 57 20.43 16.08 2.51
C THR A 57 19.30 15.21 3.04
N VAL A 58 18.06 15.43 2.59
CA VAL A 58 16.90 14.62 3.00
C VAL A 58 16.54 13.65 1.87
N GLY A 59 16.40 12.36 2.20
CA GLY A 59 15.88 11.36 1.28
C GLY A 59 14.39 11.56 1.05
N TYR A 60 13.92 11.31 -0.16
CA TYR A 60 12.50 11.34 -0.49
C TYR A 60 12.12 10.06 -1.24
N LEU A 61 11.20 9.30 -0.66
CA LEU A 61 10.58 8.11 -1.23
C LEU A 61 9.10 8.37 -1.42
N ARG A 62 8.60 8.26 -2.65
CA ARG A 62 7.17 8.36 -2.95
C ARG A 62 6.64 7.02 -3.40
N LEU A 63 5.53 6.61 -2.81
CA LEU A 63 4.81 5.39 -3.18
C LEU A 63 3.42 5.75 -3.72
N GLY A 64 3.13 5.25 -4.93
CA GLY A 64 1.84 5.37 -5.60
C GLY A 64 1.03 4.07 -5.48
N GLU A 65 0.64 3.47 -6.61
CA GLU A 65 -0.02 2.16 -6.60
C GLU A 65 0.99 1.05 -6.26
N LEU A 66 0.71 0.28 -5.21
CA LEU A 66 1.60 -0.75 -4.66
C LEU A 66 1.44 -2.11 -5.38
N LEU A 67 1.36 -2.11 -6.71
CA LEU A 67 1.22 -3.34 -7.53
C LEU A 67 2.17 -3.38 -8.73
N GLY A 68 3.09 -2.41 -8.84
CA GLY A 68 3.99 -2.26 -10.00
C GLY A 68 5.44 -2.67 -9.78
N TYR A 69 5.81 -3.08 -8.56
CA TYR A 69 7.20 -3.42 -8.20
C TYR A 69 7.41 -4.94 -8.13
N ARG A 70 8.67 -5.38 -8.29
CA ARG A 70 9.03 -6.79 -8.43
C ARG A 70 8.49 -7.68 -7.30
N GLU A 71 8.68 -7.26 -6.06
CA GLU A 71 8.37 -8.06 -4.88
C GLU A 71 6.87 -8.35 -4.75
N ALA A 72 5.99 -7.48 -5.26
CA ALA A 72 4.55 -7.78 -5.34
C ALA A 72 4.26 -8.99 -6.24
N PHE A 73 5.06 -9.18 -7.31
CA PHE A 73 4.96 -10.35 -8.19
C PHE A 73 5.69 -11.57 -7.62
N GLU A 74 6.80 -11.39 -6.91
CA GLU A 74 7.49 -12.48 -6.19
C GLU A 74 6.56 -13.10 -5.14
N THR A 75 5.89 -12.28 -4.31
CA THR A 75 4.86 -12.76 -3.37
C THR A 75 3.72 -13.46 -4.10
N ALA A 76 3.18 -12.88 -5.17
CA ALA A 76 2.11 -13.53 -5.93
C ALA A 76 2.55 -14.87 -6.53
N ARG A 77 3.82 -15.01 -6.92
CA ARG A 77 4.41 -16.24 -7.44
C ARG A 77 4.55 -17.31 -6.36
N ALA A 78 4.96 -16.93 -5.15
CA ALA A 78 5.08 -17.82 -4.00
C ALA A 78 3.69 -18.30 -3.53
N SER A 79 2.73 -17.39 -3.40
CA SER A 79 1.37 -17.69 -2.93
C SER A 79 0.44 -18.25 -4.02
N GLY A 80 0.91 -18.43 -5.26
CA GLY A 80 0.12 -19.01 -6.37
C GLY A 80 -1.01 -18.11 -6.90
N VAL A 81 -0.93 -16.79 -6.72
CA VAL A 81 -1.99 -15.83 -7.09
C VAL A 81 -1.92 -15.49 -8.60
N GLY A 82 -2.53 -16.34 -9.42
CA GLY A 82 -2.40 -16.30 -10.89
C GLY A 82 -2.85 -15.00 -11.58
N TRP A 83 -3.84 -14.28 -11.05
CA TRP A 83 -4.33 -13.04 -11.70
C TRP A 83 -3.32 -11.89 -11.64
N VAL A 84 -2.48 -11.83 -10.60
CA VAL A 84 -1.38 -10.85 -10.49
C VAL A 84 -0.28 -11.18 -11.50
N LEU A 85 0.00 -12.47 -11.73
CA LEU A 85 1.04 -12.95 -12.65
C LEU A 85 0.63 -12.88 -14.14
N GLY A 86 -0.66 -12.70 -14.41
CA GLY A 86 -1.21 -12.44 -15.74
C GLY A 86 -1.28 -10.94 -16.04
N GLU A 87 -2.50 -10.40 -16.02
CA GLU A 87 -2.81 -9.03 -16.47
C GLU A 87 -1.98 -7.94 -15.80
N ARG A 88 -1.71 -8.07 -14.49
CA ARG A 88 -0.95 -7.04 -13.76
C ARG A 88 0.53 -7.04 -14.11
N LEU A 89 1.14 -8.22 -14.27
CA LEU A 89 2.52 -8.35 -14.71
C LEU A 89 2.69 -7.86 -16.15
N ASP A 90 1.75 -8.20 -17.05
CA ASP A 90 1.74 -7.68 -18.42
C ASP A 90 1.65 -6.14 -18.46
N ALA A 91 0.71 -5.56 -17.70
CA ALA A 91 0.59 -4.11 -17.62
C ALA A 91 1.81 -3.42 -17.00
N ALA A 92 2.53 -4.07 -16.08
CA ALA A 92 3.80 -3.56 -15.57
C ALA A 92 4.89 -3.57 -16.65
N LEU A 93 5.02 -4.66 -17.39
CA LEU A 93 5.99 -4.79 -18.49
C LEU A 93 5.70 -3.81 -19.63
N GLU A 94 4.42 -3.60 -19.98
CA GLU A 94 4.01 -2.62 -20.99
C GLU A 94 4.40 -1.20 -20.59
N ARG A 95 4.16 -0.80 -19.33
CA ARG A 95 4.58 0.52 -18.80
C ARG A 95 6.10 0.70 -18.80
N LEU A 96 6.85 -0.39 -18.72
CA LEU A 96 8.31 -0.41 -18.82
C LEU A 96 8.81 -0.40 -20.29
N GLY A 97 7.90 -0.43 -21.27
CA GLY A 97 8.24 -0.46 -22.69
C GLY A 97 8.79 -1.82 -23.16
N VAL A 98 8.52 -2.91 -22.44
CA VAL A 98 8.98 -4.25 -22.81
C VAL A 98 8.13 -4.76 -23.98
N THR A 99 8.70 -4.77 -25.18
CA THR A 99 8.00 -5.16 -26.41
C THR A 99 8.02 -6.66 -26.69
N ARG A 100 8.93 -7.41 -26.05
CA ARG A 100 9.03 -8.87 -26.17
C ARG A 100 9.33 -9.47 -24.81
N ALA A 101 8.25 -9.76 -24.08
CA ALA A 101 8.37 -10.41 -22.78
C ALA A 101 8.96 -11.85 -22.93
N PRO A 102 9.84 -12.27 -22.02
CA PRO A 102 10.29 -13.66 -21.93
C PRO A 102 9.13 -14.65 -21.78
N ALA A 103 9.39 -15.93 -22.07
CA ALA A 103 8.34 -16.96 -22.05
C ALA A 103 7.96 -17.39 -20.62
N THR A 104 8.92 -17.34 -19.68
CA THR A 104 8.66 -17.80 -18.31
C THR A 104 8.21 -16.65 -17.40
N VAL A 105 7.40 -16.99 -16.39
CA VAL A 105 6.94 -16.01 -15.39
C VAL A 105 8.12 -15.44 -14.60
N ASP A 106 9.08 -16.28 -14.22
CA ASP A 106 10.20 -15.86 -13.37
C ASP A 106 11.12 -14.88 -14.12
N GLU A 107 11.39 -15.11 -15.41
CA GLU A 107 12.13 -14.15 -16.25
C GLU A 107 11.37 -12.83 -16.43
N ARG A 108 10.03 -12.89 -16.55
CA ARG A 108 9.18 -11.69 -16.65
C ARG A 108 9.21 -10.88 -15.35
N ILE A 109 9.13 -11.52 -14.18
CA ILE A 109 9.25 -10.87 -12.87
C ILE A 109 10.61 -10.17 -12.75
N ALA A 110 11.69 -10.83 -13.19
CA ALA A 110 13.04 -10.26 -13.13
C ALA A 110 13.20 -8.93 -13.91
N LEU A 111 12.39 -8.69 -14.95
CA LEU A 111 12.40 -7.42 -15.69
C LEU A 111 11.74 -6.26 -14.93
N VAL A 112 10.88 -6.55 -13.96
CA VAL A 112 10.23 -5.51 -13.16
C VAL A 112 11.26 -4.93 -12.17
N PRO A 113 11.39 -3.60 -12.04
CA PRO A 113 12.27 -3.01 -11.04
C PRO A 113 11.85 -3.37 -9.60
N SER A 114 12.84 -3.65 -8.76
CA SER A 114 12.65 -4.01 -7.34
C SER A 114 12.47 -2.77 -6.47
N ALA A 115 11.53 -2.84 -5.53
CA ALA A 115 11.36 -1.85 -4.47
C ALA A 115 12.56 -1.87 -3.52
N SER A 116 13.07 -3.05 -3.14
CA SER A 116 14.23 -3.20 -2.27
C SER A 116 15.48 -2.56 -2.89
N ASP A 117 15.74 -2.79 -4.18
CA ASP A 117 16.86 -2.18 -4.91
C ASP A 117 16.71 -0.64 -4.95
N ALA A 118 15.50 -0.12 -5.17
CA ALA A 118 15.23 1.32 -5.21
C ALA A 118 15.44 2.00 -3.83
N VAL A 119 14.97 1.36 -2.76
CA VAL A 119 15.11 1.86 -1.38
C VAL A 119 16.58 1.80 -0.95
N ALA A 120 17.26 0.68 -1.15
CA ALA A 120 18.68 0.55 -0.84
C ALA A 120 19.51 1.62 -1.57
N GLY A 121 19.27 1.81 -2.87
CA GLY A 121 19.94 2.86 -3.65
C GLY A 121 19.63 4.29 -3.16
N LEU A 122 18.42 4.56 -2.65
CA LEU A 122 18.11 5.84 -2.02
C LEU A 122 18.91 6.03 -0.72
N LEU A 123 18.97 5.01 0.13
CA LEU A 123 19.69 5.05 1.41
C LEU A 123 21.21 5.21 1.21
N GLU A 124 21.78 4.56 0.21
CA GLU A 124 23.19 4.74 -0.17
C GLU A 124 23.47 6.18 -0.59
N ARG A 125 22.63 6.76 -1.46
CA ARG A 125 22.76 8.16 -1.89
C ARG A 125 22.56 9.13 -0.73
N LEU A 126 21.62 8.85 0.16
CA LEU A 126 21.36 9.64 1.37
C LEU A 126 22.60 9.67 2.27
N ARG A 127 23.18 8.49 2.56
CA ARG A 127 24.41 8.36 3.34
C ARG A 127 25.58 9.09 2.67
N ALA A 128 25.74 8.95 1.35
CA ALA A 128 26.81 9.62 0.61
C ALA A 128 26.69 11.16 0.64
N ALA A 129 25.45 11.68 0.74
CA ALA A 129 25.18 13.10 0.93
C ALA A 129 25.34 13.57 2.39
N GLY A 130 25.69 12.68 3.32
CA GLY A 130 25.78 12.98 4.75
C GLY A 130 24.41 13.22 5.41
N GLY A 131 23.34 12.72 4.79
CA GLY A 131 21.98 12.82 5.31
C GLY A 131 21.57 11.62 6.13
N ASP A 132 20.62 11.85 7.03
CA ASP A 132 20.08 10.89 8.00
C ASP A 132 18.55 11.03 8.16
N ARG A 133 17.90 11.70 7.22
CA ARG A 133 16.47 12.03 7.27
C ARG A 133 15.77 11.56 6.01
N LEU A 134 14.58 11.00 6.15
CA LEU A 134 13.81 10.42 5.06
C LEU A 134 12.33 10.84 5.15
N VAL A 135 11.81 11.37 4.06
CA VAL A 135 10.37 11.54 3.86
C VAL A 135 9.84 10.36 3.06
N VAL A 136 8.82 9.68 3.58
CA VAL A 136 8.04 8.66 2.86
C VAL A 136 6.67 9.24 2.53
N ASP A 137 6.43 9.56 1.26
CA ASP A 137 5.21 10.19 0.78
C ASP A 137 4.21 9.14 0.27
N LEU A 138 3.11 8.98 1.02
CA LEU A 138 1.99 8.08 0.76
C LEU A 138 0.72 8.83 0.35
N ARG A 139 0.82 10.13 0.02
CA ARG A 139 -0.34 10.90 -0.45
C ARG A 139 -0.85 10.30 -1.74
N HIS A 140 -2.17 10.12 -1.83
CA HIS A 140 -2.80 9.44 -2.96
C HIS A 140 -2.29 8.02 -3.22
N CYS A 141 -1.80 7.31 -2.19
CA CYS A 141 -1.46 5.89 -2.26
C CYS A 141 -2.68 5.03 -1.92
N PRO A 142 -3.40 4.47 -2.92
CA PRO A 142 -4.68 3.79 -2.69
C PRO A 142 -4.52 2.35 -2.19
N GLY A 143 -3.28 1.86 -2.09
CA GLY A 143 -2.95 0.49 -1.71
C GLY A 143 -2.47 -0.38 -2.86
N GLY A 144 -2.71 -1.68 -2.75
CA GLY A 144 -2.06 -2.72 -3.55
C GLY A 144 -1.59 -3.87 -2.68
N ASN A 145 -0.33 -4.28 -2.84
CA ASN A 145 0.31 -5.30 -2.04
C ASN A 145 1.01 -4.66 -0.83
N SER A 146 0.72 -5.16 0.37
CA SER A 146 1.22 -4.60 1.64
C SER A 146 2.63 -5.06 2.01
N ILE A 147 3.25 -5.97 1.25
CA ILE A 147 4.59 -6.51 1.56
C ILE A 147 5.68 -5.43 1.56
N ILE A 148 5.45 -4.32 0.86
CA ILE A 148 6.37 -3.18 0.88
C ILE A 148 6.49 -2.55 2.27
N GLY A 149 5.48 -2.69 3.13
CA GLY A 149 5.56 -2.29 4.54
C GLY A 149 6.66 -3.06 5.28
N GLU A 150 6.69 -4.39 5.13
CA GLU A 150 7.72 -5.27 5.70
C GLU A 150 9.11 -5.00 5.09
N ILE A 151 9.18 -4.79 3.78
CA ILE A 151 10.44 -4.42 3.09
C ILE A 151 11.01 -3.14 3.70
N LEU A 152 10.18 -2.10 3.85
CA LEU A 152 10.62 -0.83 4.42
C LEU A 152 10.97 -0.96 5.91
N ALA A 153 10.18 -1.71 6.68
CA ALA A 153 10.49 -1.97 8.09
C ALA A 153 11.88 -2.62 8.24
N ALA A 154 12.14 -3.66 7.44
CA ALA A 154 13.41 -4.37 7.45
C ALA A 154 14.58 -3.49 6.99
N LEU A 155 14.44 -2.73 5.90
CA LEU A 155 15.52 -1.92 5.34
C LEU A 155 15.81 -0.62 6.10
N LEU A 156 14.81 -0.01 6.74
CA LEU A 156 14.96 1.28 7.45
C LEU A 156 15.28 1.11 8.94
N TYR A 157 14.74 0.07 9.58
CA TYR A 157 14.88 -0.12 11.04
C TYR A 157 15.63 -1.40 11.41
N GLY A 158 15.93 -2.22 10.41
CA GLY A 158 16.66 -3.47 10.60
C GLY A 158 15.78 -4.63 11.05
N VAL A 159 16.31 -5.83 10.86
CA VAL A 159 15.63 -7.09 11.20
C VAL A 159 15.18 -7.14 12.67
N GLN A 160 15.98 -6.61 13.60
CA GLN A 160 15.61 -6.66 15.02
C GLN A 160 14.33 -5.88 15.30
N ALA A 161 14.14 -4.71 14.67
CA ALA A 161 12.92 -3.92 14.83
C ALA A 161 11.68 -4.70 14.35
N VAL A 162 11.78 -5.39 13.21
CA VAL A 162 10.70 -6.24 12.67
C VAL A 162 10.33 -7.35 13.65
N LEU A 163 11.34 -8.01 14.24
CA LEU A 163 11.15 -9.12 15.19
C LEU A 163 10.44 -8.69 16.48
N ASP A 164 10.61 -7.43 16.90
CA ASP A 164 10.07 -6.92 18.16
C ASP A 164 8.66 -6.30 17.99
N GLY A 165 8.22 -6.05 16.76
CA GLY A 165 6.95 -5.40 16.42
C GLY A 165 5.68 -6.17 16.84
N ASP A 166 4.61 -5.42 17.13
CA ASP A 166 3.25 -5.90 17.44
C ASP A 166 2.29 -5.47 16.32
N GLU A 167 1.75 -6.43 15.56
CA GLU A 167 0.96 -6.16 14.35
C GLU A 167 -0.56 -6.17 14.54
N GLY A 168 -1.01 -6.42 15.77
CA GLY A 168 -2.42 -6.65 16.03
C GLY A 168 -2.88 -8.04 15.54
N TYR A 169 -4.13 -8.16 15.12
CA TYR A 169 -4.72 -9.44 14.70
C TYR A 169 -5.88 -9.25 13.72
N GLN A 170 -6.28 -10.34 13.07
CA GLN A 170 -7.39 -10.39 12.13
C GLN A 170 -8.40 -11.49 12.49
N VAL A 171 -9.68 -11.23 12.25
CA VAL A 171 -10.79 -12.16 12.50
C VAL A 171 -11.57 -12.32 11.20
N PRO A 172 -11.26 -13.33 10.37
CA PRO A 172 -12.04 -13.61 9.17
C PRO A 172 -13.38 -14.25 9.51
N ARG A 173 -14.37 -14.05 8.63
CA ARG A 173 -15.66 -14.73 8.63
C ARG A 173 -15.82 -15.52 7.34
N HIS A 174 -15.70 -16.84 7.43
CA HIS A 174 -15.85 -17.74 6.29
C HIS A 174 -17.34 -18.02 6.04
N SER A 175 -17.92 -17.26 5.10
CA SER A 175 -19.30 -17.42 4.63
C SER A 175 -19.41 -18.47 3.51
N PRO A 176 -20.60 -18.94 3.12
CA PRO A 176 -20.75 -19.78 1.92
C PRO A 176 -20.08 -19.16 0.68
N GLN A 177 -20.23 -17.85 0.51
CA GLN A 177 -19.60 -17.12 -0.60
C GLN A 177 -18.06 -17.11 -0.52
N TYR A 178 -17.47 -17.18 0.68
CA TYR A 178 -16.01 -17.34 0.81
C TYR A 178 -15.57 -18.65 0.16
N PHE A 179 -16.25 -19.77 0.45
CA PHE A 179 -15.90 -21.09 -0.10
C PHE A 179 -16.19 -21.21 -1.61
N GLU A 180 -17.06 -20.38 -2.17
CA GLU A 180 -17.23 -20.28 -3.63
C GLU A 180 -15.99 -19.71 -4.34
N HIS A 181 -15.30 -18.76 -3.68
CA HIS A 181 -14.10 -18.09 -4.17
C HIS A 181 -12.82 -18.88 -3.83
N TYR A 182 -12.73 -19.42 -2.62
CA TYR A 182 -11.58 -20.17 -2.12
C TYR A 182 -11.89 -21.67 -2.09
N ARG A 183 -12.16 -22.25 -3.26
CA ARG A 183 -12.48 -23.67 -3.42
C ARG A 183 -11.29 -24.52 -2.98
N GLY A 184 -11.46 -25.29 -1.89
CA GLY A 184 -10.39 -26.11 -1.31
C GLY A 184 -9.75 -25.52 -0.07
N SER A 185 -10.23 -24.36 0.42
CA SER A 185 -9.91 -23.91 1.77
C SER A 185 -10.35 -24.95 2.81
N ASP A 186 -9.49 -25.23 3.77
CA ASP A 186 -9.74 -26.06 4.96
C ASP A 186 -10.38 -25.28 6.11
N ALA A 187 -10.68 -23.99 5.89
CA ALA A 187 -11.24 -23.11 6.90
C ALA A 187 -12.62 -23.59 7.40
N ALA A 188 -12.86 -23.40 8.69
CA ALA A 188 -14.18 -23.67 9.27
C ALA A 188 -15.16 -22.52 8.97
N PRO A 189 -16.45 -22.81 8.69
CA PRO A 189 -17.48 -21.79 8.54
C PRO A 189 -17.66 -20.94 9.80
N GLY A 190 -17.96 -19.65 9.64
CA GLY A 190 -18.17 -18.71 10.75
C GLY A 190 -16.95 -17.83 11.03
N TYR A 191 -16.89 -17.26 12.23
CA TYR A 191 -15.79 -16.40 12.66
C TYR A 191 -14.61 -17.23 13.15
N ASP A 192 -13.41 -16.91 12.67
CA ASP A 192 -12.17 -17.49 13.15
C ASP A 192 -11.40 -16.49 14.03
N PHE A 193 -11.34 -16.80 15.32
CA PHE A 193 -10.60 -16.01 16.32
C PHE A 193 -9.19 -16.59 16.60
N GLY A 194 -8.66 -17.43 15.70
CA GLY A 194 -7.35 -18.06 15.84
C GLY A 194 -6.23 -17.06 16.02
N ASP A 195 -6.17 -16.05 15.15
CA ASP A 195 -5.14 -15.02 15.17
C ASP A 195 -5.26 -14.13 16.42
N GLU A 196 -6.47 -13.75 16.82
CA GLU A 196 -6.69 -13.02 18.07
C GLU A 196 -6.16 -13.81 19.29
N ARG A 197 -6.45 -15.11 19.38
CA ARG A 197 -5.94 -15.96 20.46
C ARG A 197 -4.42 -16.06 20.43
N ALA A 198 -3.82 -16.18 19.24
CA ALA A 198 -2.37 -16.21 19.08
C ALA A 198 -1.74 -14.90 19.53
N TRP A 199 -2.29 -13.77 19.09
CA TRP A 199 -1.87 -12.42 19.49
C TRP A 199 -1.97 -12.22 21.01
N ARG A 200 -3.09 -12.60 21.64
CA ARG A 200 -3.24 -12.52 23.11
C ARG A 200 -2.18 -13.34 23.84
N ALA A 201 -1.82 -14.52 23.34
CA ALA A 201 -0.78 -15.36 23.93
C ALA A 201 0.64 -14.76 23.79
N THR A 202 0.96 -14.12 22.67
CA THR A 202 2.28 -13.50 22.43
C THR A 202 2.46 -12.19 23.20
N ARG A 203 1.38 -11.49 23.59
CA ARG A 203 1.49 -10.33 24.50
C ARG A 203 2.06 -10.68 25.86
N THR A 204 1.71 -11.85 26.38
CA THR A 204 2.20 -12.34 27.67
C THR A 204 3.56 -13.03 27.57
N ASP A 205 4.05 -13.31 26.37
CA ASP A 205 5.33 -13.98 26.11
C ASP A 205 6.08 -13.35 24.91
N PRO A 206 6.90 -12.32 25.16
CA PRO A 206 7.71 -11.67 24.12
C PRO A 206 8.70 -12.60 23.41
N ARG A 207 9.14 -13.69 24.04
CA ARG A 207 10.06 -14.65 23.41
C ARG A 207 9.35 -15.42 22.31
N ARG A 208 8.16 -15.92 22.61
CA ARG A 208 7.29 -16.58 21.63
C ARG A 208 6.92 -15.65 20.48
N ARG A 209 6.63 -14.36 20.75
CA ARG A 209 6.42 -13.35 19.69
C ARG A 209 7.62 -13.30 18.75
N ARG A 210 8.81 -13.14 19.32
CA ARG A 210 10.06 -13.01 18.56
C ARG A 210 10.39 -14.27 17.76
N GLU A 211 10.05 -15.45 18.26
CA GLU A 211 10.19 -16.72 17.55
C GLU A 211 9.27 -16.78 16.32
N LEU A 212 7.97 -16.52 16.49
CA LEU A 212 7.03 -16.49 15.37
C LEU A 212 7.42 -15.46 14.30
N ARG A 213 7.89 -14.28 14.72
CA ARG A 213 8.35 -13.23 13.80
C ARG A 213 9.64 -13.62 13.09
N ARG A 214 10.51 -14.40 13.73
CA ARG A 214 11.73 -14.93 13.10
C ARG A 214 11.38 -15.93 12.00
N ASP A 215 10.44 -16.82 12.28
CA ASP A 215 10.01 -17.82 11.30
C ASP A 215 9.32 -17.15 10.11
N ALA A 216 8.40 -16.20 10.36
CA ALA A 216 7.76 -15.40 9.31
C ALA A 216 8.76 -14.59 8.47
N LEU A 217 9.78 -13.97 9.10
CA LEU A 217 10.82 -13.27 8.36
C LEU A 217 11.70 -14.21 7.54
N ALA A 218 11.99 -15.41 8.05
CA ALA A 218 12.76 -16.42 7.30
C ALA A 218 12.00 -16.89 6.05
N GLU A 219 10.69 -17.12 6.18
CA GLU A 219 9.80 -17.43 5.06
C GLU A 219 9.79 -16.27 4.05
N LEU A 220 9.54 -15.04 4.52
CA LEU A 220 9.54 -13.83 3.69
C LEU A 220 10.84 -13.67 2.88
N ARG A 221 12.00 -13.89 3.50
CA ARG A 221 13.31 -13.83 2.83
C ARG A 221 13.47 -14.94 1.79
N GLY A 222 12.90 -16.12 2.03
CA GLY A 222 12.86 -17.19 1.04
C GLY A 222 11.98 -16.86 -0.17
N GLU A 223 10.90 -16.12 0.03
CA GLU A 223 9.95 -15.73 -1.01
C GLU A 223 10.35 -14.47 -1.78
N LEU A 224 11.18 -13.60 -1.19
CA LEU A 224 11.59 -12.31 -1.76
C LEU A 224 13.11 -12.23 -2.00
N PRO A 225 13.62 -12.83 -3.09
CA PRO A 225 15.05 -12.81 -3.42
C PRO A 225 15.66 -11.41 -3.53
N ALA A 226 14.87 -10.40 -3.94
CA ALA A 226 15.35 -9.03 -4.02
C ALA A 226 15.62 -8.43 -2.62
N LEU A 227 14.69 -8.62 -1.68
CA LEU A 227 14.85 -8.18 -0.30
C LEU A 227 16.01 -8.92 0.38
N ASP A 228 16.05 -10.26 0.24
CA ASP A 228 17.07 -11.08 0.90
C ASP A 228 18.49 -10.66 0.49
N ARG A 229 18.69 -10.37 -0.81
CA ARG A 229 19.96 -9.84 -1.33
C ARG A 229 20.36 -8.54 -0.65
N GLN A 230 19.43 -7.60 -0.49
CA GLN A 230 19.71 -6.30 0.14
C GLN A 230 20.03 -6.46 1.63
N LEU A 231 19.30 -7.33 2.34
CA LEU A 231 19.57 -7.61 3.75
C LEU A 231 20.91 -8.35 3.96
N ALA A 232 21.31 -9.21 3.03
CA ALA A 232 22.59 -9.92 3.09
C ALA A 232 23.79 -9.04 2.76
N ALA A 233 23.62 -8.02 1.91
CA ALA A 233 24.68 -7.10 1.50
C ALA A 233 24.93 -5.96 2.51
N ALA A 234 23.98 -5.69 3.40
CA ALA A 234 24.07 -4.58 4.34
C ALA A 234 24.91 -4.96 5.57
N ASP A 235 26.14 -4.41 5.66
CA ASP A 235 26.96 -4.51 6.88
C ASP A 235 26.26 -3.84 8.09
N THR A 236 25.69 -2.66 7.84
CA THR A 236 24.85 -1.93 8.79
C THR A 236 23.77 -1.21 8.00
N LEU A 237 22.50 -1.45 8.33
CA LEU A 237 21.39 -0.72 7.73
C LEU A 237 21.34 0.70 8.30
N PRO A 238 21.23 1.73 7.45
CA PRO A 238 21.03 3.10 7.94
C PRO A 238 19.66 3.21 8.60
N SER A 239 19.61 3.88 9.75
CA SER A 239 18.36 4.17 10.48
C SER A 239 18.06 5.67 10.40
N PRO A 240 17.55 6.16 9.26
CA PRO A 240 17.19 7.56 9.15
C PRO A 240 16.03 7.91 10.08
N ARG A 241 15.93 9.18 10.48
CA ARG A 241 14.69 9.74 11.03
C ARG A 241 13.66 9.81 9.92
N VAL A 242 12.49 9.19 10.11
CA VAL A 242 11.46 9.05 9.09
C VAL A 242 10.25 9.93 9.41
N ALA A 243 9.81 10.72 8.42
CA ALA A 243 8.49 11.32 8.41
C ALA A 243 7.64 10.70 7.30
N VAL A 244 6.44 10.24 7.63
CA VAL A 244 5.48 9.65 6.68
C VAL A 244 4.41 10.69 6.37
N VAL A 245 4.31 11.07 5.10
CA VAL A 245 3.33 12.05 4.64
C VAL A 245 2.09 11.34 4.12
N VAL A 246 0.92 11.69 4.67
CA VAL A 246 -0.36 11.03 4.37
C VAL A 246 -1.46 12.03 4.03
N ASP A 247 -2.48 11.54 3.34
CA ASP A 247 -3.70 12.30 3.08
C ASP A 247 -4.95 11.41 3.12
N ALA A 248 -6.12 12.02 2.91
CA ALA A 248 -7.40 11.33 2.84
C ALA A 248 -7.48 10.25 1.73
N PHE A 249 -6.48 10.13 0.85
CA PHE A 249 -6.42 9.09 -0.18
C PHE A 249 -5.41 7.98 0.15
N THR A 250 -4.65 8.11 1.25
CA THR A 250 -3.87 6.99 1.81
C THR A 250 -4.84 5.91 2.29
N PHE A 251 -4.79 4.74 1.66
CA PHE A 251 -5.80 3.67 1.85
C PHE A 251 -5.19 2.27 1.65
N SER A 252 -5.85 1.23 2.18
CA SER A 252 -5.48 -0.18 2.03
C SER A 252 -3.99 -0.42 2.30
N ALA A 253 -3.24 -1.08 1.40
CA ALA A 253 -1.81 -1.32 1.60
C ALA A 253 -0.99 -0.04 1.81
N GLY A 254 -1.44 1.13 1.31
CA GLY A 254 -0.79 2.41 1.60
C GLY A 254 -0.95 2.79 3.08
N PHE A 255 -2.10 2.48 3.66
CA PHE A 255 -2.33 2.60 5.09
C PHE A 255 -1.55 1.55 5.91
N ASP A 256 -1.41 0.33 5.40
CA ASP A 256 -0.59 -0.70 6.06
C ASP A 256 0.90 -0.29 6.12
N VAL A 257 1.42 0.35 5.06
CA VAL A 257 2.78 0.93 5.07
C VAL A 257 2.90 2.04 6.12
N LEU A 258 1.91 2.93 6.22
CA LEU A 258 1.87 3.94 7.28
C LEU A 258 1.99 3.28 8.67
N LEU A 259 1.18 2.26 8.95
CA LEU A 259 1.19 1.58 10.24
C LEU A 259 2.52 0.88 10.52
N ALA A 260 3.09 0.21 9.52
CA ALA A 260 4.40 -0.44 9.63
C ALA A 260 5.48 0.57 10.04
N LEU A 261 5.55 1.72 9.36
CA LEU A 261 6.54 2.76 9.67
C LEU A 261 6.28 3.44 11.02
N ARG A 262 5.01 3.74 11.35
CA ARG A 262 4.62 4.36 12.62
C ARG A 262 5.02 3.49 13.82
N ARG A 263 4.84 2.17 13.73
CA ARG A 263 5.24 1.21 14.79
C ARG A 263 6.74 1.25 15.10
N HIS A 264 7.55 1.71 14.14
CA HIS A 264 8.99 1.86 14.29
C HIS A 264 9.42 3.31 14.59
N GLY A 265 8.47 4.18 14.94
CA GLY A 265 8.75 5.54 15.43
C GLY A 265 8.78 6.62 14.35
N ALA A 266 8.28 6.34 13.14
CA ALA A 266 8.13 7.39 12.14
C ALA A 266 7.08 8.43 12.58
N THR A 267 7.36 9.72 12.33
CA THR A 267 6.41 10.81 12.55
C THR A 267 5.40 10.87 11.41
N VAL A 268 4.11 10.85 11.70
CA VAL A 268 3.04 10.95 10.72
C VAL A 268 2.65 12.41 10.49
N VAL A 269 2.69 12.86 9.25
CA VAL A 269 2.46 14.26 8.86
C VAL A 269 1.38 14.35 7.78
N GLY A 270 0.43 15.28 7.91
CA GLY A 270 -0.55 15.55 6.85
C GLY A 270 -1.99 15.56 7.35
N THR A 271 -2.89 14.89 6.63
CA THR A 271 -4.32 14.80 7.01
C THR A 271 -4.73 13.36 7.26
N ALA A 272 -5.77 13.16 8.06
CA ALA A 272 -6.23 11.82 8.43
C ALA A 272 -6.51 10.94 7.18
N PRO A 273 -5.95 9.72 7.12
CA PRO A 273 -6.24 8.77 6.05
C PRO A 273 -7.72 8.36 6.01
N ALA A 274 -8.21 7.91 4.84
CA ALA A 274 -9.60 7.44 4.72
C ALA A 274 -9.88 6.09 5.39
N GLN A 275 -8.84 5.31 5.70
CA GLN A 275 -8.95 4.01 6.35
C GLN A 275 -8.76 4.13 7.87
N ALA A 276 -9.64 3.50 8.63
CA ALA A 276 -9.45 3.28 10.06
C ALA A 276 -8.46 2.12 10.29
N ALA A 277 -7.62 2.20 11.31
CA ALA A 277 -6.68 1.12 11.62
C ALA A 277 -7.38 -0.18 12.05
N ASN A 278 -8.56 -0.05 12.66
CA ASN A 278 -9.43 -1.16 12.99
C ASN A 278 -10.64 -1.13 12.03
N CYS A 279 -10.63 -1.96 10.99
CA CYS A 279 -11.65 -1.93 9.94
C CYS A 279 -11.91 -3.30 9.30
N PHE A 280 -12.98 -3.39 8.50
CA PHE A 280 -13.27 -4.58 7.71
C PHE A 280 -12.51 -4.55 6.38
N ILE A 281 -11.57 -5.47 6.21
CA ILE A 281 -10.70 -5.61 5.04
C ILE A 281 -10.99 -6.93 4.31
N ASP A 282 -10.25 -7.16 3.22
CA ASP A 282 -10.37 -8.25 2.25
C ASP A 282 -11.77 -8.44 1.70
N ILE A 283 -11.89 -8.46 0.38
CA ILE A 283 -13.18 -8.40 -0.29
C ILE A 283 -13.52 -9.70 -1.02
N LEU A 284 -14.80 -10.08 -0.95
CA LEU A 284 -15.39 -11.10 -1.82
C LEU A 284 -16.25 -10.40 -2.88
N PRO A 285 -15.94 -10.56 -4.18
CA PRO A 285 -16.83 -10.07 -5.23
C PRO A 285 -18.13 -10.89 -5.27
N PHE A 286 -19.23 -10.27 -5.70
CA PHE A 286 -20.49 -10.95 -6.01
C PHE A 286 -21.19 -10.32 -7.20
N GLN A 287 -22.15 -11.05 -7.75
CA GLN A 287 -23.08 -10.56 -8.75
C GLN A 287 -24.51 -10.97 -8.38
N LEU A 288 -25.43 -10.01 -8.36
CA LEU A 288 -26.85 -10.27 -8.10
C LEU A 288 -27.49 -10.96 -9.31
N GLU A 289 -28.13 -12.11 -9.10
CA GLU A 289 -28.64 -12.97 -10.17
C GLU A 289 -29.64 -12.28 -11.10
N ARG A 290 -30.55 -11.47 -10.55
CA ARG A 290 -31.66 -10.87 -11.31
C ARG A 290 -31.30 -9.57 -12.02
N SER A 291 -30.46 -8.74 -11.41
CA SER A 291 -30.09 -7.44 -11.97
C SER A 291 -28.74 -7.43 -12.69
N GLY A 292 -27.88 -8.42 -12.42
CA GLY A 292 -26.50 -8.45 -12.89
C GLY A 292 -25.60 -7.40 -12.22
N LEU A 293 -26.08 -6.68 -11.20
CA LEU A 293 -25.26 -5.72 -10.47
C LEU A 293 -24.13 -6.45 -9.75
N ARG A 294 -22.92 -5.90 -9.86
CA ARG A 294 -21.71 -6.43 -9.23
C ARG A 294 -21.36 -5.59 -8.02
N GLY A 295 -20.89 -6.26 -6.97
CA GLY A 295 -20.48 -5.63 -5.72
C GLY A 295 -19.35 -6.39 -5.06
N MET A 296 -18.88 -5.86 -3.96
CA MET A 296 -17.83 -6.45 -3.13
C MET A 296 -18.25 -6.31 -1.66
N VAL A 297 -17.93 -7.30 -0.84
CA VAL A 297 -18.19 -7.27 0.60
C VAL A 297 -16.95 -7.68 1.36
N SER A 298 -16.60 -6.94 2.41
CA SER A 298 -15.48 -7.31 3.27
C SER A 298 -15.81 -8.56 4.10
N PHE A 299 -14.87 -9.49 4.24
CA PHE A 299 -15.10 -10.72 5.02
C PHE A 299 -14.17 -10.87 6.22
N LYS A 300 -13.27 -9.91 6.47
CA LYS A 300 -12.27 -10.00 7.53
C LYS A 300 -12.25 -8.72 8.35
N TRP A 301 -12.29 -8.83 9.68
CA TRP A 301 -12.06 -7.69 10.57
C TRP A 301 -10.58 -7.63 10.92
N SER A 302 -9.92 -6.51 10.65
CA SER A 302 -8.53 -6.26 11.04
C SER A 302 -8.49 -5.31 12.23
N VAL A 303 -7.69 -5.64 13.24
CA VAL A 303 -7.46 -4.82 14.42
C VAL A 303 -5.96 -4.53 14.50
N ALA A 304 -5.52 -3.45 13.86
CA ALA A 304 -4.10 -3.11 13.78
C ALA A 304 -3.59 -2.30 14.98
N LEU A 305 -4.49 -1.62 15.70
CA LEU A 305 -4.20 -0.84 16.91
C LEU A 305 -5.12 -1.29 18.07
N PRO A 306 -4.90 -2.49 18.62
CA PRO A 306 -5.76 -3.05 19.67
C PRO A 306 -5.64 -2.36 21.04
N GLY A 307 -4.59 -1.56 21.25
CA GLY A 307 -4.35 -0.80 22.49
C GLY A 307 -4.71 0.68 22.41
N ASP A 308 -5.15 1.16 21.24
CA ASP A 308 -5.43 2.57 20.97
C ASP A 308 -6.75 2.68 20.20
N ALA A 309 -7.84 2.92 20.93
CA ALA A 309 -9.19 2.92 20.35
C ALA A 309 -9.46 4.16 19.49
N ASP A 310 -8.83 5.29 19.83
CA ASP A 310 -9.04 6.57 19.15
C ASP A 310 -8.39 6.50 17.77
N ASP A 311 -7.09 6.19 17.71
CA ASP A 311 -6.40 5.98 16.43
C ASP A 311 -6.81 4.69 15.73
N GLY A 312 -7.37 3.74 16.47
CA GLY A 312 -8.06 2.58 15.94
C GLY A 312 -9.23 2.95 15.01
N THR A 313 -9.95 4.03 15.33
CA THR A 313 -11.15 4.48 14.60
C THR A 313 -10.82 5.54 13.55
N LEU A 314 -9.96 6.49 13.90
CA LEU A 314 -9.49 7.53 13.01
C LEU A 314 -8.05 7.86 13.39
N LEU A 315 -7.08 7.47 12.55
CA LEU A 315 -5.69 7.75 12.83
C LEU A 315 -5.43 9.26 12.65
N HIS A 316 -5.01 9.91 13.74
CA HIS A 316 -4.62 11.32 13.71
C HIS A 316 -3.13 11.45 13.35
N PRO A 317 -2.76 12.28 12.36
CA PRO A 317 -1.36 12.60 12.12
C PRO A 317 -0.74 13.26 13.36
N ASP A 318 0.48 12.86 13.72
CA ASP A 318 1.25 13.50 14.80
C ASP A 318 1.43 15.00 14.54
N VAL A 319 1.60 15.36 13.26
CA VAL A 319 1.63 16.76 12.80
C VAL A 319 0.58 16.97 11.72
N THR A 320 -0.52 17.61 12.12
CA THR A 320 -1.67 17.84 11.22
C THR A 320 -1.43 19.05 10.31
N LEU A 321 -1.57 18.85 9.00
CA LEU A 321 -1.57 19.93 8.02
C LEU A 321 -2.86 20.76 8.17
N THR A 322 -2.70 22.05 8.43
CA THR A 322 -3.80 23.02 8.43
C THR A 322 -3.66 23.99 7.25
N SER A 323 -4.78 24.54 6.77
CA SER A 323 -4.80 25.36 5.55
C SER A 323 -4.08 26.70 5.68
N SER A 324 -3.76 27.15 6.90
CA SER A 324 -3.25 28.51 7.15
C SER A 324 -1.76 28.70 6.90
N GLU A 325 -0.94 27.65 6.96
CA GLU A 325 0.52 27.80 7.02
C GLU A 325 1.24 27.78 5.66
N TYR A 326 0.64 27.18 4.63
CA TYR A 326 1.34 26.87 3.36
C TYR A 326 0.73 27.50 2.10
N ASP A 327 -0.14 28.50 2.22
CA ASP A 327 -0.66 29.30 1.08
C ASP A 327 -1.13 28.43 -0.12
N THR A 328 -1.85 27.35 0.17
CA THR A 328 -2.34 26.37 -0.83
C THR A 328 -1.26 25.61 -1.64
N ASP A 329 0.01 25.60 -1.22
CA ASP A 329 1.08 24.84 -1.89
C ASP A 329 0.70 23.36 -2.05
N ALA A 330 0.80 22.83 -3.28
CA ALA A 330 0.43 21.45 -3.60
C ALA A 330 1.27 20.39 -2.85
N ASN A 331 2.43 20.80 -2.31
CA ASN A 331 3.33 19.97 -1.51
C ASN A 331 3.47 20.47 -0.07
N ALA A 332 2.49 21.23 0.44
CA ALA A 332 2.43 21.71 1.81
C ALA A 332 2.75 20.64 2.87
N ALA A 333 2.16 19.45 2.74
CA ALA A 333 2.40 18.35 3.68
C ALA A 333 3.85 17.85 3.68
N VAL A 334 4.52 17.87 2.52
CA VAL A 334 5.95 17.50 2.41
C VAL A 334 6.83 18.61 2.96
N LEU A 335 6.49 19.88 2.69
CA LEU A 335 7.20 21.03 3.28
C LEU A 335 7.10 21.03 4.81
N LEU A 336 5.93 20.67 5.35
CA LEU A 336 5.72 20.46 6.78
C LEU A 336 6.60 19.33 7.31
N ALA A 337 6.61 18.17 6.66
CA ALA A 337 7.48 17.06 7.08
C ALA A 337 8.97 17.40 7.06
N LEU A 338 9.44 18.17 6.06
CA LEU A 338 10.82 18.64 6.02
C LEU A 338 11.16 19.53 7.22
N ARG A 339 10.28 20.47 7.57
CA ARG A 339 10.44 21.33 8.74
C ARG A 339 10.49 20.52 10.05
N GLU A 340 9.58 19.58 10.23
CA GLU A 340 9.54 18.72 11.43
C GLU A 340 10.81 17.87 11.57
N LEU A 341 11.40 17.44 10.45
CA LEU A 341 12.68 16.73 10.45
C LEU A 341 13.90 17.63 10.72
N ASP A 342 13.80 18.94 10.47
CA ASP A 342 14.82 19.94 10.81
C ASP A 342 14.75 20.34 12.30
N ASP A 343 13.55 20.43 12.90
CA ASP A 343 13.33 20.99 14.25
C ASP A 343 13.53 19.98 15.41
N GLY A 344 13.42 18.67 15.15
CA GLY A 344 13.63 17.61 16.15
C GLY A 344 15.05 17.06 16.21
#